data_AF-A0A1V6D7P6-F1
#
_entry.id   AF-A0A1V6D7P6-F1
#
_cell.length_a   1.000
_cell.length_b   1.000
_cell.length_c   1.000
_cell.angle_alpha   90.00
_cell.angle_beta   90.00
_cell.angle_gamma   90.00
#
_symmetry.space_group_name_H-M   'P 1'
#
loop_
_entity.id
_entity.type
_entity.pdbx_description
1 polymer ?
#
loop_
_entity_poly.entity_id
_entity_poly.type
_entity_poly.pdbx_seq_one_letter_code
_entity_poly.pdbx_strand_id
1 'polypeptide(L)'
;MSGPYRKDTGRFVVTELKARAFWRRQDLRDRPFASMADVANELERAGLKVFAVHCDAVECEARPAAIWEILTGCPCNLAMDEVYGTEPEERGAGLRRLQELGILQTG
;
A
#
# COMPACT_ATOMS: atom_id res chain seq x y z
N MET A 1 14.23 10.03 17.38
CA MET A 1 13.72 10.19 16.01
C MET A 1 12.60 9.18 15.82
N SER A 2 11.35 9.64 15.85
CA SER A 2 10.18 8.78 15.64
C SER A 2 10.02 8.59 14.14
N GLY A 3 10.10 7.36 13.64
CA GLY A 3 9.79 7.06 12.24
C GLY A 3 8.36 7.48 11.87
N PRO A 4 8.01 7.55 10.58
CA PRO A 4 6.70 7.99 10.09
C PRO A 4 5.54 7.03 10.42
N TYR A 5 5.78 6.02 11.26
CA TYR A 5 4.83 5.02 11.68
C TYR A 5 4.52 5.20 13.17
N ARG A 6 3.28 5.59 13.47
CA ARG A 6 2.72 5.53 14.82
C ARG A 6 1.55 4.55 14.81
N LYS A 7 1.82 3.29 15.16
CA LYS A 7 0.82 2.21 15.29
C LYS A 7 -0.36 2.66 16.18
N ASP A 8 -0.06 3.52 17.15
CA ASP A 8 -0.94 4.18 18.12
C ASP A 8 -2.03 5.09 17.51
N THR A 9 -1.89 5.53 16.26
CA THR A 9 -2.93 6.37 15.60
C THR A 9 -3.87 5.58 14.69
N GLY A 10 -3.54 4.32 14.37
CA GLY A 10 -4.26 3.54 13.36
C GLY A 10 -4.16 4.09 11.93
N ARG A 11 -3.29 5.10 11.70
CA ARG A 11 -3.08 5.75 10.40
C ARG A 11 -1.70 5.48 9.85
N PHE A 12 -1.62 5.33 8.54
CA PHE A 12 -0.38 5.26 7.77
C PHE A 12 -0.39 6.33 6.69
N VAL A 13 0.75 6.99 6.52
CA VAL A 13 0.93 8.03 5.51
C VAL A 13 1.80 7.48 4.39
N VAL A 14 1.19 7.32 3.21
CA VAL A 14 1.89 7.02 1.97
C VAL A 14 2.24 8.36 1.30
N THR A 15 3.49 8.78 1.41
CA THR A 15 3.97 9.97 0.68
C THR A 15 4.16 9.66 -0.79
N GLU A 16 4.18 10.69 -1.64
CA GLU A 16 4.42 10.56 -3.08
C GLU A 16 5.73 9.82 -3.36
N LEU A 17 6.81 10.14 -2.63
CA LEU A 17 8.09 9.46 -2.77
C LEU A 17 7.97 7.94 -2.50
N LYS A 18 7.27 7.56 -1.42
CA LYS A 18 7.06 6.14 -1.08
C LYS A 18 6.17 5.46 -2.11
N ALA A 19 5.07 6.11 -2.50
CA ALA A 19 4.18 5.58 -3.52
C ALA A 19 4.96 5.32 -4.82
N ARG A 20 5.80 6.26 -5.27
CA ARG A 20 6.63 6.09 -6.47
C ARG A 20 7.61 4.93 -6.33
N ALA A 21 8.23 4.80 -5.15
CA ALA A 21 9.18 3.72 -4.87
C ALA A 21 8.50 2.33 -4.81
N PHE A 22 7.27 2.27 -4.29
CA PHE A 22 6.50 1.04 -4.17
C PHE A 22 5.80 0.67 -5.48
N TRP A 23 5.48 1.63 -6.34
CA TRP A 23 4.70 1.35 -7.55
C TRP A 23 5.48 0.49 -8.54
N ARG A 24 5.06 -0.77 -8.70
CA ARG A 24 5.63 -1.72 -9.69
C ARG A 24 4.58 -2.40 -10.55
N ARG A 25 3.30 -2.14 -10.27
CA ARG A 25 2.17 -2.79 -10.93
C ARG A 25 1.85 -2.17 -12.28
N GLN A 26 2.33 -2.82 -13.34
CA GLN A 26 1.98 -2.49 -14.72
C GLN A 26 0.64 -3.10 -15.14
N ASP A 27 0.17 -4.13 -14.44
CA ASP A 27 -1.11 -4.80 -14.67
C ASP A 27 -2.32 -3.93 -14.29
N LEU A 28 -2.14 -2.98 -13.37
CA LEU A 28 -3.16 -1.99 -13.03
C LEU A 28 -3.21 -0.83 -14.03
N ARG A 29 -2.02 -0.39 -14.51
CA ARG A 29 -1.82 0.83 -15.29
C ARG A 29 -0.53 0.73 -16.10
N ASP A 30 -0.54 1.25 -17.33
CA ASP A 30 0.64 1.26 -18.22
C ASP A 30 1.80 2.14 -17.73
N ARG A 31 1.54 3.03 -16.77
CA ARG A 31 2.52 3.96 -16.18
C ARG A 31 2.25 4.14 -14.68
N PRO A 32 3.23 4.64 -13.91
CA PRO A 32 3.00 5.03 -12.51
C PRO A 32 1.82 5.99 -12.37
N PHE A 33 1.27 6.07 -11.16
CA PHE A 33 0.20 7.00 -10.82
C PHE A 33 0.51 8.44 -11.25
N ALA A 34 -0.50 9.16 -11.75
CA ALA A 34 -0.37 10.55 -12.17
C ALA A 34 -0.56 11.52 -10.98
N SER A 35 -1.24 11.08 -9.93
CA SER A 35 -1.52 11.86 -8.72
C SER A 35 -1.64 10.99 -7.48
N MET A 36 -1.68 11.58 -6.29
CA MET A 36 -1.97 10.82 -5.06
C MET A 36 -3.43 10.34 -4.97
N ALA A 37 -4.36 10.97 -5.71
CA ALA A 37 -5.73 10.48 -5.84
C ALA A 37 -5.77 9.11 -6.54
N ASP A 38 -4.87 8.88 -7.50
CA ASP A 38 -4.73 7.57 -8.11
C ASP A 38 -4.27 6.52 -7.11
N VAL A 39 -3.26 6.84 -6.29
CA VAL A 39 -2.78 5.93 -5.23
C VAL A 39 -3.93 5.61 -4.28
N ALA A 40 -4.68 6.61 -3.83
CA ALA A 40 -5.84 6.42 -2.97
C ALA A 40 -6.87 5.49 -3.61
N ASN A 41 -7.24 5.72 -4.87
CA ASN A 41 -8.20 4.88 -5.59
C ASN A 41 -7.77 3.40 -5.62
N GLU A 42 -6.48 3.11 -5.80
CA GLU A 42 -5.99 1.72 -5.82
C GLU A 42 -6.02 1.06 -4.44
N LEU A 43 -5.69 1.83 -3.39
CA LEU A 43 -5.80 1.36 -2.01
C LEU A 43 -7.26 1.08 -1.64
N GLU A 44 -8.18 2.01 -1.95
CA GLU A 44 -9.62 1.85 -1.71
C GLU A 44 -10.22 0.69 -2.51
N ARG A 45 -9.83 0.56 -3.79
CA ARG A 45 -10.28 -0.55 -4.65
C ARG A 45 -9.83 -1.90 -4.09
N ALA A 46 -8.66 -1.95 -3.47
CA ALA A 46 -8.16 -3.11 -2.73
C ALA A 46 -8.73 -3.24 -1.31
N GLY A 47 -9.66 -2.38 -0.90
CA GLY A 47 -10.38 -2.48 0.38
C GLY A 47 -9.66 -1.86 1.58
N LEU A 48 -8.61 -1.07 1.38
CA LEU A 48 -8.05 -0.24 2.45
C LEU A 48 -8.89 1.00 2.65
N LYS A 49 -9.15 1.37 3.90
CA LYS A 49 -9.79 2.64 4.22
C LYS A 49 -8.81 3.81 4.00
N VAL A 50 -9.18 4.76 3.15
CA VAL A 50 -8.49 6.05 3.00
C VAL A 50 -9.22 7.10 3.84
N PHE A 51 -8.45 7.90 4.57
CA PHE A 51 -8.96 8.97 5.44
C PHE A 51 -8.82 10.36 4.81
N ALA A 52 -7.71 10.60 4.11
CA ALA A 52 -7.43 11.87 3.48
C ALA A 52 -6.49 11.69 2.27
N VAL A 53 -6.67 12.55 1.27
CA VAL A 53 -5.81 12.64 0.10
C VAL A 53 -5.30 14.08 0.00
N HIS A 54 -3.98 14.22 0.02
CA HIS A 54 -3.26 15.47 -0.16
C HIS A 54 -2.54 15.44 -1.51
N CYS A 55 -1.94 16.57 -1.92
CA CYS A 55 -1.19 16.63 -3.17
C CYS A 55 0.04 15.70 -3.17
N ASP A 56 0.65 15.47 -2.01
CA ASP A 56 1.91 14.76 -1.81
C ASP A 56 1.79 13.53 -0.88
N ALA A 57 0.60 13.23 -0.38
CA ALA A 57 0.39 12.12 0.54
C ALA A 57 -1.04 11.56 0.51
N VAL A 58 -1.17 10.29 0.92
CA VAL A 58 -2.44 9.64 1.27
C VAL A 58 -2.36 9.16 2.71
N GLU A 59 -3.35 9.53 3.52
CA GLU A 59 -3.55 8.96 4.85
C GLU A 59 -4.56 7.81 4.75
N CYS A 60 -4.18 6.61 5.20
CA CYS A 60 -5.02 5.42 5.15
C CYS A 60 -4.86 4.55 6.42
N GLU A 61 -5.64 3.48 6.53
CA GLU A 61 -5.52 2.53 7.63
C GLU A 61 -4.11 1.93 7.72
N ALA A 62 -3.62 1.72 8.95
CA ALA A 62 -2.24 1.33 9.19
C ALA A 62 -1.93 -0.14 8.89
N ARG A 63 -1.86 -0.48 7.59
CA ARG A 63 -1.53 -1.83 7.09
C ARG A 63 -0.35 -1.79 6.12
N PRO A 64 0.87 -1.49 6.61
CA PRO A 64 2.04 -1.24 5.78
C PRO A 64 2.38 -2.38 4.81
N ALA A 65 2.28 -3.64 5.24
CA ALA A 65 2.50 -4.78 4.35
C ALA A 65 1.44 -4.90 3.25
N ALA A 66 0.16 -4.74 3.58
CA ALA A 66 -0.90 -4.78 2.58
C ALA A 66 -0.74 -3.64 1.58
N ILE A 67 -0.41 -2.43 2.04
CA ILE A 67 -0.14 -1.26 1.16
C ILE A 67 1.01 -1.56 0.20
N TRP A 68 2.13 -2.10 0.71
CA TRP A 68 3.25 -2.51 -0.15
C TRP A 68 2.82 -3.53 -1.20
N GLU A 69 2.13 -4.58 -0.78
CA GLU A 69 1.66 -5.65 -1.66
C GLU A 69 0.68 -5.15 -2.72
N ILE A 70 -0.19 -4.21 -2.35
CA ILE A 70 -1.16 -3.61 -3.25
C ILE A 70 -0.48 -2.76 -4.33
N LEU A 71 0.52 -1.96 -3.96
CA LEU A 71 1.22 -1.06 -4.87
C LEU A 71 2.31 -1.75 -5.70
N THR A 72 2.88 -2.86 -5.20
CA THR A 72 3.95 -3.60 -5.87
C THR A 72 3.45 -4.83 -6.63
N GLY A 73 2.36 -5.45 -6.18
CA GLY A 73 1.93 -6.78 -6.65
C GLY A 73 2.85 -7.90 -6.17
N CYS A 74 3.78 -7.63 -5.26
CA CYS A 74 4.75 -8.59 -4.75
C CYS A 74 4.54 -8.84 -3.25
N PRO A 75 4.89 -10.03 -2.72
CA PRO A 75 4.83 -10.29 -1.29
C PRO A 75 5.65 -9.27 -0.51
N CYS A 76 5.14 -8.86 0.66
CA CYS A 76 5.90 -8.03 1.57
C CYS A 76 7.20 -8.75 2.01
N ASN A 77 8.31 -8.01 2.06
CA ASN A 77 9.63 -8.55 2.40
C ASN A 77 10.03 -8.20 3.85
N LEU A 78 11.08 -8.87 4.36
CA LEU A 78 11.57 -8.69 5.73
C LEU A 78 11.96 -7.24 6.06
N ALA A 79 12.48 -6.50 5.08
CA ALA A 79 12.87 -5.11 5.27
C ALA A 79 11.67 -4.20 5.60
N MET A 80 10.48 -4.51 5.08
CA MET A 80 9.26 -3.78 5.45
C MET A 80 8.82 -4.07 6.88
N ASP A 81 9.02 -5.30 7.36
CA ASP A 81 8.69 -5.67 8.73
C ASP A 81 9.62 -4.98 9.73
N GLU A 82 10.91 -4.87 9.42
CA GLU A 82 11.88 -4.13 10.24
C GLU A 82 11.57 -2.64 10.32
N VAL A 83 11.15 -2.03 9.21
CA VAL A 83 10.87 -0.58 9.14
C VAL A 83 9.53 -0.22 9.77
N TYR A 84 8.53 -1.09 9.65
CA TYR A 84 7.14 -0.77 10.01
C TYR A 84 6.53 -1.68 11.08
N GLY A 85 7.27 -2.64 11.64
CA GLY A 85 6.78 -3.53 12.70
C GLY A 85 5.56 -4.34 12.27
N THR A 86 5.56 -4.81 11.02
CA THR A 86 4.50 -5.67 10.45
C THR A 86 4.60 -7.06 11.07
N GLU A 87 3.47 -7.62 11.49
CA GLU A 87 3.44 -9.01 11.98
C GLU A 87 3.43 -10.02 10.81
N PRO A 88 4.06 -11.20 10.94
CA PRO A 88 4.13 -12.19 9.86
C PRO A 88 2.77 -12.59 9.26
N GLU A 89 1.71 -12.63 10.07
CA GLU A 89 0.33 -12.95 9.65
C GLU A 89 -0.30 -11.90 8.73
N GLU A 90 0.19 -10.66 8.75
CA GLU A 90 -0.31 -9.58 7.89
C GLU A 90 0.25 -9.71 6.46
N ARG A 91 1.30 -10.52 6.26
CA ARG A 91 1.89 -10.76 4.95
C ARG A 91 0.94 -11.55 4.04
N GLY A 92 0.98 -11.20 2.77
CA GLY A 92 0.13 -11.71 1.71
C GLY A 92 -1.33 -11.24 1.80
N ALA A 93 -1.72 -10.47 2.81
CA ALA A 93 -3.10 -10.01 2.96
C ALA A 93 -3.52 -9.07 1.82
N GLY A 94 -2.61 -8.21 1.34
CA GLY A 94 -2.87 -7.36 0.18
C GLY A 94 -2.98 -8.18 -1.10
N LEU A 95 -2.08 -9.15 -1.30
CA LEU A 95 -2.11 -10.01 -2.49
C LEU A 95 -3.37 -10.88 -2.58
N ARG A 96 -3.74 -11.55 -1.48
CA ARG A 96 -4.98 -12.34 -1.41
C ARG A 96 -6.18 -11.47 -1.76
N ARG A 97 -6.21 -10.25 -1.24
CA ARG A 97 -7.30 -9.32 -1.51
C ARG A 97 -7.38 -8.91 -2.99
N LEU A 98 -6.24 -8.67 -3.63
CA LEU A 98 -6.20 -8.41 -5.07
C LEU A 98 -6.67 -9.61 -5.91
N GLN A 99 -6.34 -10.84 -5.49
CA GLN A 99 -6.80 -12.06 -6.14
C GLN A 99 -8.31 -12.25 -5.98
N GLU A 100 -8.85 -12.08 -4.77
CA GLU A 100 -10.30 -12.16 -4.50
C GLU A 100 -11.12 -11.20 -5.36
N LEU A 101 -10.56 -10.02 -5.65
CA LEU A 101 -11.20 -8.99 -6.46
C LEU A 101 -11.01 -9.21 -7.97
N GLY A 102 -10.30 -10.26 -8.39
CA GLY A 102 -9.94 -10.51 -9.79
C GLY A 102 -8.99 -9.47 -10.39
N ILE A 103 -8.36 -8.65 -9.54
CA ILE A 103 -7.44 -7.58 -9.92
C ILE A 103 -6.05 -8.16 -10.24
N LEU A 104 -5.62 -9.18 -9.50
CA LEU A 104 -4.41 -9.95 -9.80
C LEU A 104 -4.84 -11.28 -10.42
N GLN A 105 -4.56 -11.50 -11.70
CA GLN A 105 -4.75 -12.80 -12.33
C GLN A 105 -3.53 -13.67 -12.03
N THR A 106 -3.74 -14.80 -11.34
CA THR A 106 -2.71 -15.84 -11.22
C THR A 106 -2.53 -16.47 -12.59
N GLY A 107 -1.34 -16.33 -13.17
CA GLY A 107 -0.89 -17.19 -14.27
C GLY A 107 -0.67 -18.62 -13.80
#